data_AF-A0AAN5C498-F1
#
_entry.id   AF-A0AAN5C498-F1
#
_cell.length_a   1.000
_cell.length_b   1.000
_cell.length_c   1.000
_cell.angle_alpha   90.00
_cell.angle_beta   90.00
_cell.angle_gamma   90.00
#
_symmetry.space_group_name_H-M   'P 1'
#
loop_
_entity.id
_entity.type
_entity.pdbx_description
1 polymer ?
#
loop_
_entity_poly.entity_id
_entity_poly.type
_entity_poly.pdbx_seq_one_letter_code
_entity_poly.pdbx_strand_id
1 'polypeptide(L)' 'VPFRRRSALIVTSAVTYLSLFNLVSWYIKDDGSPINRFHWRILKAEGKLTEEMLRKEELINEYYKEKFKAASDLSNWKFK' A
#
# COMPACT_ATOMS: atom_id res chain seq x y z
N VAL A 1 26.54 32.12 -7.93
CA VAL A 1 26.24 31.00 -6.99
C VAL A 1 25.75 29.78 -7.78
N PRO A 2 26.66 28.89 -8.23
CA PRO A 2 26.33 27.74 -9.08
C PRO A 2 25.50 26.65 -8.36
N PHE A 3 25.60 26.58 -7.04
CA PHE A 3 24.90 25.59 -6.21
C PHE A 3 23.37 25.71 -6.27
N ARG A 4 22.83 26.94 -6.27
CA ARG A 4 21.38 27.20 -6.31
C ARG A 4 20.71 26.75 -7.60
N ARG A 5 21.42 26.82 -8.74
CA ARG A 5 20.90 26.39 -10.05
C ARG A 5 20.86 24.87 -10.15
N ARG A 6 21.87 24.19 -9.62
CA ARG A 6 21.94 22.72 -9.59
C ARG A 6 20.89 22.14 -8.63
N SER A 7 20.72 22.74 -7.45
CA SER A 7 19.69 22.31 -6.51
C SER A 7 18.28 22.53 -7.06
N ALA A 8 18.04 23.65 -7.75
CA ALA A 8 16.75 23.89 -8.41
C ALA A 8 16.44 22.82 -9.46
N LEU A 9 17.41 22.44 -10.29
CA LEU A 9 17.24 21.39 -11.30
C LEU A 9 16.91 20.04 -10.69
N ILE A 10 17.60 19.65 -9.61
CA ILE A 10 17.35 18.40 -8.88
C ILE A 10 15.95 18.38 -8.26
N VAL A 11 15.53 19.50 -7.66
CA VAL A 11 14.18 19.61 -7.07
C VAL A 11 13.12 19.49 -8.17
N THR A 12 13.28 20.21 -9.28
CA THR A 12 12.33 20.11 -10.39
C THR A 12 12.28 18.72 -11.01
N SER A 13 13.41 18.04 -11.19
CA SER A 13 13.41 16.68 -11.75
C SER A 13 12.76 15.68 -10.81
N ALA A 14 13.01 15.78 -9.50
CA ALA A 14 12.37 14.93 -8.49
C ALA A 14 10.84 15.15 -8.44
N VAL A 15 10.40 16.41 -8.45
CA VAL A 15 8.96 16.74 -8.48
C VAL A 15 8.31 16.18 -9.74
N THR A 16 8.90 16.44 -10.92
CA THR A 16 8.38 15.91 -12.19
C THR A 16 8.32 14.38 -12.18
N TYR A 17 9.37 13.70 -11.70
CA TYR A 17 9.38 12.24 -11.60
C TYR A 17 8.26 11.72 -10.69
N LEU A 18 8.11 12.30 -9.50
CA LEU A 18 7.06 11.90 -8.55
C LEU A 18 5.66 12.14 -9.11
N SER A 19 5.44 13.28 -9.77
CA SER A 19 4.16 13.60 -10.42
C SER A 19 3.85 12.62 -11.53
N LEU A 20 4.81 12.35 -12.42
CA LEU A 20 4.63 11.42 -13.55
C LEU A 20 4.40 10.00 -13.05
N PHE A 21 5.17 9.54 -12.05
CA PHE A 21 5.04 8.22 -11.46
C PHE A 21 3.65 8.02 -10.83
N ASN A 22 3.13 9.02 -10.10
CA ASN A 22 1.78 8.95 -9.55
C ASN A 22 0.72 8.90 -10.65
N LEU A 23 0.87 9.71 -11.71
CA LEU A 23 -0.10 9.78 -12.80
C LEU A 23 -0.13 8.50 -13.64
N VAL A 24 1.04 7.94 -13.93
CA VAL A 24 1.18 6.64 -14.60
C VAL A 24 0.66 5.51 -13.72
N SER A 25 0.97 5.53 -12.42
CA SER A 25 0.46 4.54 -11.47
C SER A 25 -1.07 4.59 -11.36
N TRP A 26 -1.67 5.78 -11.45
CA TRP A 26 -3.11 5.96 -11.48
C TRP A 26 -3.72 5.50 -12.80
N TYR A 27 -3.06 5.74 -13.94
CA TYR A 27 -3.55 5.30 -15.25
C TYR A 27 -3.44 3.77 -15.47
N ILE A 28 -2.38 3.15 -14.95
CA ILE A 28 -2.15 1.70 -15.09
C ILE A 28 -2.96 0.89 -14.09
N LYS A 29 -3.18 1.40 -12.87
CA LYS A 29 -4.03 0.74 -11.89
C LYS A 29 -5.48 1.09 -12.16
N ASP A 30 -6.19 0.09 -12.68
CA ASP A 30 -7.64 0.10 -12.91
C ASP A 30 -8.41 0.85 -11.81
N ASP A 31 -9.46 1.57 -12.21
CA ASP A 31 -10.13 2.69 -11.50
C ASP A 31 -10.65 2.35 -10.08
N GLY A 32 -10.66 1.07 -9.71
CA GLY A 32 -11.07 0.57 -8.40
C GLY A 32 -9.95 0.06 -7.48
N SER A 33 -8.70 -0.03 -7.96
CA SER A 33 -7.62 -0.67 -7.21
C SER A 33 -6.90 0.31 -6.26
N PRO A 34 -7.01 0.13 -4.93
CA PRO A 34 -6.38 1.03 -3.98
C PRO A 34 -4.86 1.07 -4.10
N ILE A 35 -4.33 2.29 -4.25
CA ILE A 35 -2.88 2.53 -4.44
C ILE A 35 -2.09 2.24 -3.15
N ASN A 36 -2.69 2.49 -1.98
CA ASN A 36 -2.07 2.29 -0.68
C ASN A 36 -3.12 1.92 0.39
N ARG A 37 -2.66 1.58 1.60
CA ARG A 37 -3.52 1.17 2.72
C ARG A 37 -4.46 2.28 3.20
N PHE A 38 -4.08 3.55 3.10
CA PHE A 38 -4.96 4.66 3.46
C PHE A 38 -6.12 4.80 2.47
N HIS A 39 -5.81 4.73 1.18
CA HIS A 39 -6.79 4.74 0.11
C HIS A 39 -7.72 3.51 0.20
N TRP A 40 -7.20 2.33 0.54
CA TRP A 40 -8.03 1.15 0.86
C TRP A 40 -9.05 1.45 1.95
N ARG A 41 -8.63 2.07 3.07
CA ARG A 41 -9.53 2.40 4.18
C ARG A 41 -10.60 3.42 3.78
N ILE A 42 -10.24 4.41 2.97
CA ILE A 42 -11.16 5.42 2.45
C ILE A 42 -12.18 4.76 1.51
N LEU A 43 -11.73 4.01 0.51
CA LEU A 43 -12.63 3.27 -0.40
C LEU A 43 -13.55 2.32 0.37
N LYS A 44 -13.05 1.70 1.46
CA LYS A 44 -13.83 0.77 2.29
C LYS A 44 -14.93 1.48 3.07
N ALA A 45 -14.62 2.65 3.63
CA ALA A 45 -15.60 3.50 4.29
C ALA A 45 -16.62 4.07 3.31
N GLU A 46 -16.20 4.33 2.07
CA GLU A 46 -17.07 4.83 1.00
C GLU A 46 -17.89 3.73 0.30
N GLY A 47 -17.70 2.45 0.65
CA GLY A 47 -18.40 1.32 0.03
C GLY A 47 -18.03 1.10 -1.44
N LYS A 48 -16.88 1.61 -1.88
CA LYS A 48 -16.42 1.56 -3.29
C LYS A 48 -15.53 0.36 -3.60
N LEU A 49 -15.18 -0.47 -2.62
CA LEU A 49 -14.48 -1.72 -2.91
C LEU A 49 -15.44 -2.74 -3.51
N THR A 50 -14.96 -3.45 -4.53
CA THR A 50 -15.64 -4.60 -5.09
C THR A 50 -15.69 -5.75 -4.07
N GLU A 51 -16.73 -6.58 -4.18
CA GLU A 51 -16.92 -7.77 -3.33
C GLU A 51 -15.71 -8.70 -3.36
N GLU A 52 -15.08 -8.84 -4.53
CA GLU A 52 -13.87 -9.64 -4.71
C GLU A 52 -12.70 -9.13 -3.85
N MET A 53 -12.54 -7.80 -3.74
CA MET A 53 -11.49 -7.19 -2.93
C MET A 53 -11.73 -7.38 -1.43
N LEU A 54 -12.98 -7.29 -0.98
CA LEU A 54 -13.34 -7.58 0.40
C LEU A 54 -13.07 -9.04 0.75
N ARG A 55 -13.45 -9.97 -0.14
CA ARG A 55 -13.19 -11.40 0.04
C ARG A 55 -11.70 -11.75 0.06
N LYS A 56 -10.89 -11.07 -0.75
CA LYS A 56 -9.42 -11.18 -0.70
C LYS A 56 -8.86 -10.69 0.62
N GLU A 57 -9.38 -9.59 1.17
CA GLU A 57 -8.98 -9.07 2.48
C GLU A 57 -9.29 -10.09 3.60
N GLU A 58 -10.47 -10.70 3.58
CA GLU A 58 -10.85 -11.75 4.54
C GLU A 58 -9.93 -12.96 4.49
N LEU A 59 -9.67 -13.52 3.30
CA LEU A 59 -8.78 -14.67 3.11
C LEU A 59 -7.37 -14.40 3.61
N ILE A 60 -6.83 -13.21 3.30
CA ILE A 60 -5.50 -12.81 3.77
C ILE A 60 -5.50 -12.71 5.31
N ASN A 61 -6.53 -12.13 5.89
CA ASN A 61 -6.63 -11.95 7.34
C ASN A 61 -6.77 -13.30 8.07
N GLU A 62 -7.54 -14.25 7.52
CA GLU A 62 -7.63 -15.62 8.02
C GLU A 62 -6.27 -16.33 7.99
N TYR A 63 -5.57 -16.27 6.85
CA TYR A 63 -4.24 -16.86 6.71
C TYR A 63 -3.26 -16.31 7.76
N TYR A 64 -3.24 -15.00 7.98
CA TYR A 64 -2.37 -14.41 9.00
C TYR A 64 -2.78 -14.79 10.41
N LYS A 65 -4.08 -14.84 10.73
CA LYS A 65 -4.55 -15.31 12.04
C LYS A 65 -4.08 -16.72 12.34
N GLU A 66 -4.19 -17.64 11.38
CA GLU A 66 -3.71 -19.01 11.53
C GLU A 66 -2.19 -19.07 11.75
N LYS A 67 -1.42 -18.29 10.96
CA LYS A 67 0.03 -18.22 11.11
C LYS A 67 0.47 -17.64 12.45
N PHE A 68 -0.19 -16.58 12.92
CA PHE A 68 0.11 -15.98 14.22
C PHE A 68 -0.25 -16.92 15.37
N LYS A 69 -1.37 -17.64 15.28
CA LYS A 69 -1.75 -18.65 16.27
C LYS A 69 -0.73 -19.80 16.32
N ALA A 70 -0.33 -20.31 15.16
CA ALA A 70 0.70 -21.35 15.09
C ALA A 70 2.04 -20.87 15.67
N ALA A 71 2.42 -19.61 15.41
CA ALA A 71 3.63 -19.02 15.99
C ALA A 71 3.53 -18.82 17.51
N SER A 72 2.39 -18.37 18.02
CA SER A 72 2.17 -18.19 19.47
C SER A 72 2.18 -19.54 20.19
N ASP A 73 1.54 -20.56 19.63
CA ASP A 73 1.51 -21.91 20.20
C ASP A 73 2.92 -22.51 20.25
N LEU A 74 3.71 -22.31 19.19
CA LEU A 74 5.11 -22.77 19.13
C LEU A 74 6.01 -22.03 20.12
N SER A 75 5.77 -20.73 20.35
CA SER A 75 6.50 -19.98 21.38
C SER A 75 6.15 -20.48 22.78
N ASN A 76 4.87 -20.69 23.10
CA ASN A 76 4.44 -21.19 24.40
C ASN A 76 4.99 -22.60 24.71
N TRP A 77 5.14 -23.45 23.69
CA TRP A 77 5.76 -24.77 23.86
C TRP A 77 7.26 -24.69 24.20
N LYS A 78 8.00 -23.73 23.65
CA LYS A 78 9.45 -23.58 23.91
C LYS A 78 9.81 -23.05 25.30
N PHE A 79 8.85 -22.43 26.00
CA PHE A 79 9.06 -21.86 27.34
C PHE A 79 8.43 -22.69 28.46
N LYS A 80 8.06 -23.95 28.19
CA LYS A 80 7.51 -24.91 29.13
C LYS A 80 8.46 -26.09 29.29
#